data_AF-A0A8X7ZQV3-F1
#
_entry.id   AF-A0A8X7ZQV3-F1
#
_cell.length_a   1.000
_cell.length_b   1.000
_cell.length_c   1.000
_cell.angle_alpha   90.00
_cell.angle_beta   90.00
_cell.angle_gamma   90.00
#
_symmetry.space_group_name_H-M   'P 1'
#
loop_
_entity.id
_entity.type
_entity.pdbx_description
1 polymer ?
#
loop_
_entity_poly.entity_id
_entity_poly.type
_entity_poly.pdbx_seq_one_letter_code
_entity_poly.pdbx_strand_id
1 'polypeptide(L)'
;MKTMIALGFEGSANKIGVGVVTLDGTILSNPRHTYITPPGQGFLPRETAQHHLQHVLPLIKSALETAGITPDEIDCLCYTKGPGMGAPLQVSAVVVRVLSQLWKKPIVAVNHCIAHIEMGRIVTGKVKELSERMVKENNRNPLQLKSINHISIVCRSLEKSLDFYQNVLGFFPVRRPSSLNFDGAWLFSCYGIGIHLLQSEDPESMPKITKINPKDNHFSFQCESMATVEKKLEEMEIKYVKTRVEEDGMEVDQLFFHDPDGMMIEICNCDNLPVIPLPHDVMFSCSFN
;
A
#
# COMPACT_ATOMS: atom_id res chain seq x y z
N MET A 1 2.83 -31.02 16.59
CA MET A 1 2.15 -30.17 15.58
C MET A 1 3.13 -29.93 14.46
N LYS A 2 2.72 -30.07 13.19
CA LYS A 2 3.62 -29.79 12.05
C LYS A 2 3.93 -28.29 12.05
N THR A 3 5.20 -27.91 12.21
CA THR A 3 5.63 -26.52 12.12
C THR A 3 5.44 -26.06 10.68
N MET A 4 4.63 -25.02 10.44
CA MET A 4 4.44 -24.51 9.09
C MET A 4 5.70 -23.80 8.60
N ILE A 5 6.12 -24.10 7.37
CA ILE A 5 7.33 -23.54 6.75
C ILE A 5 6.94 -22.70 5.52
N ALA A 6 7.46 -21.47 5.49
CA ALA A 6 7.26 -20.54 4.38
C ALA A 6 8.58 -20.25 3.65
N LEU A 7 8.53 -20.22 2.31
CA LEU A 7 9.63 -19.75 1.47
C LEU A 7 9.28 -18.36 0.91
N GLY A 8 10.00 -17.33 1.35
CA GLY A 8 9.79 -15.93 0.99
C GLY A 8 10.76 -15.41 -0.07
N PHE A 9 10.25 -14.59 -0.98
CA PHE A 9 11.01 -13.95 -2.07
C PHE A 9 10.92 -12.43 -1.99
N GLU A 10 12.06 -11.77 -1.80
CA GLU A 10 12.19 -10.32 -1.78
C GLU A 10 12.93 -9.84 -3.03
N GLY A 11 12.34 -8.91 -3.77
CA GLY A 11 12.89 -8.41 -5.04
C GLY A 11 12.35 -7.03 -5.43
N SER A 12 12.01 -6.19 -4.44
CA SER A 12 11.42 -4.85 -4.66
C SER A 12 12.40 -3.84 -5.23
N ALA A 13 13.69 -3.95 -4.92
CA ALA A 13 14.69 -2.95 -5.23
C ALA A 13 15.95 -3.58 -5.86
N ASN A 14 17.14 -3.09 -5.51
CA ASN A 14 18.44 -3.55 -6.02
C ASN A 14 18.93 -4.86 -5.39
N LYS A 15 18.10 -5.56 -4.62
CA LYS A 15 18.48 -6.77 -3.90
C LYS A 15 17.45 -7.84 -4.14
N ILE A 16 17.93 -9.05 -4.40
CA ILE A 16 17.14 -10.27 -4.48
C ILE A 16 17.49 -11.14 -3.26
N GLY A 17 16.47 -11.61 -2.56
CA GLY A 17 16.61 -12.45 -1.37
C GLY A 17 15.61 -13.59 -1.39
N VAL A 18 16.03 -14.74 -0.90
CA VAL A 18 15.17 -15.91 -0.70
C VAL A 18 15.35 -16.38 0.74
N GLY A 19 14.27 -16.38 1.53
CA GLY A 19 14.30 -16.72 2.94
C GLY A 19 13.41 -17.91 3.26
N VAL A 20 13.83 -18.75 4.19
CA VAL A 20 13.02 -19.84 4.76
C VAL A 20 12.76 -19.53 6.22
N VAL A 21 11.48 -19.47 6.59
CA VAL A 21 11.04 -19.15 7.94
C VAL A 21 9.97 -20.13 8.42
N THR A 22 9.96 -20.37 9.72
CA THR A 22 8.91 -21.16 10.39
C THR A 22 7.85 -20.25 11.01
N LEU A 23 6.67 -20.80 11.31
CA LEU A 23 5.56 -20.05 11.90
C LEU A 23 5.89 -19.39 13.25
N ASP A 24 6.78 -20.00 14.04
CA ASP A 24 7.26 -19.45 15.32
C ASP A 24 8.24 -18.28 15.16
N GLY A 25 8.59 -17.91 13.92
CA GLY A 25 9.49 -16.79 13.61
C GLY A 25 10.96 -17.19 13.52
N THR A 26 11.29 -18.49 13.61
CA THR A 26 12.66 -18.97 13.41
C THR A 26 13.07 -18.83 11.95
N ILE A 27 14.20 -18.19 11.70
CA ILE A 27 14.78 -18.02 10.36
C ILE A 27 15.73 -19.19 10.11
N LEU A 28 15.34 -20.11 9.22
CA LEU A 28 16.17 -21.26 8.85
C LEU A 28 17.22 -20.89 7.81
N SER A 29 16.90 -19.94 6.92
CA SER A 29 17.79 -19.51 5.85
C SER A 29 17.43 -18.13 5.33
N ASN A 30 18.42 -17.34 4.90
CA ASN A 30 18.20 -16.00 4.34
C ASN A 30 19.33 -15.54 3.38
N PRO A 31 19.70 -16.31 2.34
CA PRO A 31 20.65 -15.87 1.34
C PRO A 31 20.08 -14.69 0.52
N ARG A 32 20.98 -13.76 0.17
CA ARG A 32 20.64 -12.56 -0.60
C ARG A 32 21.80 -12.15 -1.50
N HIS A 33 21.47 -11.55 -2.63
CA HIS A 33 22.44 -10.95 -3.52
C HIS A 33 22.06 -9.51 -3.83
N THR A 34 23.02 -8.60 -3.69
CA THR A 34 22.85 -7.17 -3.96
C THR A 34 23.40 -6.85 -5.35
N TYR A 35 22.63 -6.13 -6.15
CA TYR A 35 23.11 -5.52 -7.38
C TYR A 35 23.84 -4.21 -7.03
N ILE A 36 25.07 -4.08 -7.50
CA ILE A 36 25.93 -2.91 -7.28
C ILE A 36 26.14 -2.26 -8.65
N THR A 37 25.72 -1.01 -8.79
CA THR A 37 25.88 -0.24 -10.03
C THR A 37 27.29 0.31 -10.16
N PRO A 38 27.76 0.57 -11.39
CA PRO A 38 29.00 1.32 -11.61
C PRO A 38 28.95 2.71 -10.95
N PRO A 39 30.09 3.26 -10.51
CA PRO A 39 30.14 4.60 -9.93
C PRO A 39 29.50 5.64 -10.84
N GLY A 40 28.58 6.44 -10.28
CA GLY A 40 27.89 7.51 -11.02
C GLY A 40 26.61 7.10 -11.76
N GLN A 41 26.16 5.84 -11.64
CA GLN A 41 24.88 5.39 -12.23
C GLN A 41 23.87 4.96 -11.16
N GLY A 42 22.60 5.31 -11.36
CA GLY A 42 21.47 4.85 -10.56
C GLY A 42 21.04 3.42 -10.90
N PHE A 43 20.08 2.88 -10.16
CA PHE A 43 19.53 1.55 -10.43
C PHE A 43 18.58 1.58 -11.63
N LEU A 44 19.05 1.08 -12.78
CA LEU A 44 18.20 0.91 -13.94
C LEU A 44 17.27 -0.30 -13.75
N PRO A 45 15.94 -0.15 -13.87
CA PRO A 45 14.99 -1.25 -13.62
C PRO A 45 15.26 -2.50 -14.46
N ARG A 46 15.69 -2.31 -15.72
CA ARG A 46 16.01 -3.41 -16.64
C ARG A 46 17.22 -4.22 -16.18
N GLU A 47 18.29 -3.55 -15.77
CA GLU A 47 19.53 -4.21 -15.34
C GLU A 47 19.33 -4.93 -14.01
N THR A 48 18.58 -4.30 -13.10
CA THR A 48 18.22 -4.92 -11.81
C THR A 48 17.33 -6.15 -12.03
N ALA A 49 16.38 -6.11 -12.96
CA ALA A 49 15.57 -7.29 -13.29
C ALA A 49 16.42 -8.42 -13.89
N GLN A 50 17.39 -8.09 -14.76
CA GLN A 50 18.32 -9.07 -15.32
C GLN A 50 19.21 -9.69 -14.23
N HIS A 51 19.68 -8.88 -13.28
CA HIS A 51 20.38 -9.36 -12.10
C HIS A 51 19.52 -10.35 -11.29
N HIS A 52 18.26 -10.01 -11.01
CA HIS A 52 17.36 -10.88 -10.26
C HIS A 52 17.15 -12.22 -10.99
N LEU A 53 16.94 -12.20 -12.31
CA LEU A 53 16.79 -13.42 -13.13
C LEU A 53 18.00 -14.34 -13.05
N GLN A 54 19.21 -13.79 -13.04
CA GLN A 54 20.45 -14.57 -12.98
C GLN A 54 20.67 -15.22 -11.61
N HIS A 55 20.25 -14.55 -10.52
CA HIS A 55 20.58 -14.96 -9.16
C HIS A 55 19.44 -15.69 -8.43
N VAL A 56 18.19 -15.57 -8.88
CA VAL A 56 17.04 -16.14 -8.16
C VAL A 56 17.10 -17.67 -8.05
N LEU A 57 17.45 -18.40 -9.11
CA LEU A 57 17.53 -19.87 -9.07
C LEU A 57 18.68 -20.36 -8.17
N PRO A 58 19.91 -19.84 -8.28
CA PRO A 58 20.98 -20.14 -7.32
C PRO A 58 20.58 -19.83 -5.87
N LEU A 59 19.89 -18.72 -5.62
CA LEU A 59 19.44 -18.35 -4.28
C LEU A 59 18.38 -19.30 -3.72
N ILE A 60 17.43 -19.77 -4.53
CA ILE A 60 16.46 -20.78 -4.10
C ILE A 60 17.20 -22.05 -3.66
N LYS A 61 18.13 -22.54 -4.49
CA LYS A 61 18.89 -23.74 -4.17
C LYS A 61 19.70 -23.58 -2.89
N SER A 62 20.43 -22.47 -2.76
CA SER A 62 21.17 -22.12 -1.54
C SER A 62 20.25 -21.99 -0.32
N ALA A 63 19.05 -21.44 -0.49
CA ALA A 63 18.10 -21.27 0.60
C ALA A 63 17.63 -22.61 1.16
N LEU A 64 17.26 -23.54 0.28
CA LEU A 64 16.82 -24.89 0.64
C LEU A 64 17.94 -25.72 1.25
N GLU A 65 19.15 -25.66 0.67
CA GLU A 65 20.33 -26.36 1.19
C GLU A 65 20.72 -25.86 2.58
N THR A 66 20.71 -24.54 2.80
CA THR A 66 21.04 -23.94 4.10
C THR A 66 19.98 -24.25 5.16
N ALA A 67 18.71 -24.28 4.77
CA ALA A 67 17.61 -24.66 5.67
C ALA A 67 17.54 -26.17 5.92
N GLY A 68 18.21 -26.99 5.10
CA GLY A 68 18.17 -28.45 5.21
C GLY A 68 16.81 -29.07 4.90
N ILE A 69 16.00 -28.40 4.07
CA ILE A 69 14.62 -28.83 3.76
C ILE A 69 14.45 -29.18 2.28
N THR A 70 13.45 -29.99 2.01
CA THR A 70 13.00 -30.33 0.66
C THR A 70 11.80 -29.46 0.24
N PRO A 71 11.53 -29.28 -1.07
CA PRO A 71 10.37 -28.54 -1.55
C PRO A 71 9.01 -29.07 -1.04
N ASP A 72 8.93 -30.35 -0.70
CA ASP A 72 7.72 -30.99 -0.19
C ASP A 72 7.34 -30.51 1.22
N GLU A 73 8.33 -30.13 2.01
CA GLU A 73 8.16 -29.63 3.38
C GLU A 73 7.66 -28.18 3.45
N ILE A 74 7.79 -27.43 2.35
CA ILE A 74 7.28 -26.05 2.25
C ILE A 74 5.75 -26.07 2.24
N ASP A 75 5.11 -25.30 3.10
CA ASP A 75 3.65 -25.22 3.17
C ASP A 75 3.10 -24.04 2.35
N CYS A 76 3.86 -22.94 2.22
CA CYS A 76 3.47 -21.80 1.39
C CYS A 76 4.65 -21.06 0.77
N LEU A 77 4.38 -20.38 -0.35
CA LEU A 77 5.31 -19.51 -1.05
C LEU A 77 4.88 -18.06 -0.88
N CYS A 78 5.78 -17.21 -0.42
CA CYS A 78 5.52 -15.79 -0.17
C CYS A 78 6.35 -14.93 -1.12
N TYR A 79 5.80 -13.84 -1.63
CA TYR A 79 6.58 -12.92 -2.46
C TYR A 79 6.18 -11.47 -2.26
N THR A 80 7.14 -10.57 -2.43
CA THR A 80 6.90 -9.13 -2.36
C THR A 80 6.08 -8.68 -3.57
N LYS A 81 4.85 -8.23 -3.32
CA LYS A 81 3.95 -7.69 -4.35
C LYS A 81 4.25 -6.21 -4.63
N GLY A 82 4.78 -5.49 -3.64
CA GLY A 82 5.13 -4.08 -3.72
C GLY A 82 5.01 -3.38 -2.35
N PRO A 83 5.33 -2.07 -2.26
CA PRO A 83 5.87 -1.23 -3.34
C PRO A 83 7.30 -1.62 -3.78
N GLY A 84 7.75 -1.10 -4.94
CA GLY A 84 9.08 -1.38 -5.49
C GLY A 84 9.19 -1.13 -7.00
N MET A 85 10.38 -1.36 -7.56
CA MET A 85 10.64 -1.26 -9.00
C MET A 85 9.88 -2.36 -9.76
N GLY A 86 9.07 -1.94 -10.75
CA GLY A 86 8.16 -2.85 -11.45
C GLY A 86 8.84 -4.05 -12.12
N ALA A 87 9.91 -3.84 -12.88
CA ALA A 87 10.59 -4.93 -13.60
C ALA A 87 11.23 -5.97 -12.65
N PRO A 88 11.99 -5.59 -11.61
CA PRO A 88 12.46 -6.53 -10.57
C PRO A 88 11.34 -7.28 -9.84
N LEU A 89 10.24 -6.60 -9.47
CA LEU A 89 9.10 -7.23 -8.80
C LEU A 89 8.45 -8.32 -9.67
N GLN A 90 8.34 -8.10 -10.98
CA GLN A 90 7.80 -9.08 -11.91
C GLN A 90 8.62 -10.37 -11.94
N VAL A 91 9.94 -10.29 -11.79
CA VAL A 91 10.80 -11.48 -11.74
C VAL A 91 10.42 -12.39 -10.58
N SER A 92 10.35 -11.85 -9.36
CA SER A 92 9.97 -12.62 -8.17
C SER A 92 8.55 -13.19 -8.29
N ALA A 93 7.60 -12.39 -8.79
CA ALA A 93 6.21 -12.82 -8.98
C ALA A 93 6.08 -13.98 -9.98
N VAL A 94 6.80 -13.92 -11.10
CA VAL A 94 6.79 -14.98 -12.13
C VAL A 94 7.40 -16.26 -11.58
N VAL A 95 8.57 -16.17 -10.93
CA VAL A 95 9.25 -17.33 -10.33
C VAL A 95 8.34 -18.03 -9.33
N VAL A 96 7.72 -17.29 -8.41
CA VAL A 96 6.84 -17.85 -7.38
C VAL A 96 5.59 -18.50 -7.96
N ARG A 97 5.00 -17.92 -9.03
CA ARG A 97 3.87 -18.55 -9.74
C ARG A 97 4.26 -19.86 -10.40
N VAL A 98 5.45 -19.93 -11.00
CA VAL A 98 5.98 -21.16 -11.60
C VAL A 98 6.22 -22.21 -10.51
N LEU A 99 6.89 -21.85 -9.40
CA LEU A 99 7.14 -22.76 -8.28
C LEU A 99 5.83 -23.25 -7.63
N SER A 100 4.83 -22.37 -7.49
CA SER A 100 3.52 -22.74 -6.96
C SER A 100 2.82 -23.79 -7.84
N GLN A 101 2.91 -23.66 -9.16
CA GLN A 101 2.34 -24.65 -10.08
C GLN A 101 3.13 -25.97 -10.05
N LEU A 102 4.46 -25.90 -9.98
CA LEU A 102 5.32 -27.09 -9.92
C LEU A 102 5.16 -27.87 -8.61
N TRP A 103 5.16 -27.16 -7.47
CA TRP A 103 5.13 -27.75 -6.13
C TRP A 103 3.71 -27.84 -5.55
N LYS A 104 2.70 -27.34 -6.26
CA LYS A 104 1.29 -27.28 -5.85
C LYS A 104 1.11 -26.63 -4.46
N LYS A 105 1.86 -25.55 -4.22
CA LYS A 105 1.83 -24.80 -2.94
C LYS A 105 1.07 -23.48 -3.09
N PRO A 106 0.31 -23.05 -2.08
CA PRO A 106 -0.38 -21.76 -2.09
C PRO A 106 0.62 -20.59 -2.13
N ILE A 107 0.20 -19.48 -2.77
CA ILE A 107 0.98 -18.25 -2.86
C ILE A 107 0.37 -17.19 -1.94
N VAL A 108 1.23 -16.49 -1.20
CA VAL A 108 0.87 -15.32 -0.40
C VAL A 108 1.61 -14.10 -0.93
N ALA A 109 0.85 -13.08 -1.33
CA ALA A 109 1.38 -11.79 -1.71
C ALA A 109 1.61 -10.92 -0.48
N VAL A 110 2.81 -10.35 -0.34
CA VAL A 110 3.24 -9.59 0.84
C VAL A 110 3.55 -8.15 0.47
N ASN A 111 3.14 -7.21 1.32
CA ASN A 111 3.53 -5.80 1.20
C ASN A 111 4.94 -5.60 1.80
N HIS A 112 5.84 -4.96 1.05
CA HIS A 112 7.24 -4.77 1.42
C HIS A 112 7.40 -4.01 2.75
N CYS A 113 6.69 -2.89 2.92
CA CYS A 113 6.79 -2.05 4.11
C CYS A 113 6.25 -2.76 5.35
N ILE A 114 5.11 -3.45 5.23
CA ILE A 114 4.53 -4.23 6.33
C ILE A 114 5.48 -5.37 6.73
N ALA A 115 6.13 -6.02 5.76
CA ALA A 115 7.10 -7.09 6.05
C ALA A 115 8.27 -6.59 6.90
N HIS A 116 8.77 -5.36 6.66
CA HIS A 116 9.80 -4.74 7.50
C HIS A 116 9.34 -4.55 8.94
N ILE A 117 8.11 -4.07 9.14
CA ILE A 117 7.54 -3.86 10.48
C ILE A 117 7.38 -5.20 11.20
N GLU A 118 6.75 -6.18 10.57
CA GLU A 118 6.49 -7.50 11.19
C GLU A 118 7.77 -8.27 11.47
N MET A 119 8.77 -8.20 10.59
CA MET A 119 10.10 -8.74 10.86
C MET A 119 10.75 -8.07 12.07
N GLY A 120 10.64 -6.74 12.19
CA GLY A 120 11.08 -6.00 13.37
C GLY A 120 10.36 -6.46 14.65
N ARG A 121 9.06 -6.76 14.59
CA ARG A 121 8.29 -7.26 15.75
C ARG A 121 8.74 -8.64 16.19
N ILE A 122 9.04 -9.54 15.26
CA ILE A 122 9.54 -10.90 15.54
C ILE A 122 10.93 -10.83 16.17
N VAL A 123 11.85 -10.06 15.58
CA VAL A 123 13.24 -9.96 16.05
C VAL A 123 13.35 -9.24 17.40
N THR A 124 12.51 -8.24 17.67
CA THR A 124 12.55 -7.49 18.94
C THR A 124 11.80 -8.16 20.09
N GLY A 125 11.12 -9.29 19.85
CA GLY A 125 10.42 -10.04 20.92
C GLY A 125 9.22 -9.31 21.54
N LYS A 126 8.81 -8.15 21.03
CA LYS A 126 7.65 -7.37 21.52
C LYS A 126 6.28 -8.02 21.24
N VAL A 127 6.28 -9.26 20.73
CA VAL A 127 5.10 -10.04 20.37
C VAL A 127 4.17 -10.27 21.56
N LYS A 128 4.68 -10.50 22.77
CA LYS A 128 3.80 -10.74 23.93
C LYS A 128 3.21 -9.46 24.52
N GLU A 129 4.01 -8.41 24.65
CA GLU A 129 3.60 -7.29 25.50
C GLU A 129 2.66 -6.29 24.82
N LEU A 130 2.82 -6.04 23.51
CA LEU A 130 1.99 -5.07 22.80
C LEU A 130 0.67 -5.68 22.30
N SER A 131 0.68 -6.95 21.89
CA SER A 131 -0.55 -7.62 21.48
C SER A 131 -1.45 -7.89 22.69
N GLU A 132 -0.91 -8.34 23.82
CA GLU A 132 -1.69 -8.56 25.05
C GLU A 132 -2.15 -7.25 25.69
N ARG A 133 -1.38 -6.14 25.61
CA ARG A 133 -1.82 -4.83 26.11
C ARG A 133 -2.90 -4.19 25.22
N MET A 134 -2.73 -4.20 23.90
CA MET A 134 -3.77 -3.69 22.97
C MET A 134 -5.05 -4.53 23.02
N VAL A 135 -4.96 -5.85 23.25
CA VAL A 135 -6.13 -6.73 23.39
C VAL A 135 -6.79 -6.61 24.76
N LYS A 136 -6.03 -6.36 25.85
CA LYS A 136 -6.62 -6.14 27.19
C LYS A 136 -7.34 -4.81 27.33
N GLU A 137 -6.87 -3.75 26.67
CA GLU A 137 -7.53 -2.44 26.73
C GLU A 137 -8.76 -2.34 25.82
N ASN A 138 -8.81 -3.09 24.70
CA ASN A 138 -9.99 -3.16 23.83
C ASN A 138 -10.98 -4.25 24.26
N ASN A 139 -11.61 -4.08 25.42
CA ASN A 139 -12.77 -4.89 25.83
C ASN A 139 -14.05 -4.59 25.00
N ARG A 140 -13.90 -3.85 23.89
CA ARG A 140 -14.88 -3.67 22.83
C ARG A 140 -14.24 -4.23 21.57
N ASN A 141 -14.56 -5.46 21.21
CA ASN A 141 -14.01 -6.14 20.04
C ASN A 141 -14.50 -5.41 18.77
N PRO A 142 -13.68 -4.57 18.10
CA PRO A 142 -14.14 -3.82 16.94
C PRO A 142 -14.20 -4.74 15.72
N LEU A 143 -15.00 -4.37 14.71
CA LEU A 143 -15.07 -5.12 13.46
C LEU A 143 -13.67 -5.23 12.83
N GLN A 144 -13.27 -6.45 12.46
CA GLN A 144 -12.00 -6.71 11.78
C GLN A 144 -12.10 -6.32 10.29
N LEU A 145 -12.12 -5.01 10.03
CA LEU A 145 -12.11 -4.46 8.67
C LEU A 145 -10.68 -4.48 8.11
N LYS A 146 -10.51 -4.90 6.85
CA LYS A 146 -9.20 -5.00 6.20
C LYS A 146 -8.77 -3.71 5.52
N SER A 147 -9.68 -3.11 4.76
CA SER A 147 -9.45 -1.88 4.00
C SER A 147 -10.77 -1.28 3.56
N ILE A 148 -10.75 -0.01 3.16
CA ILE A 148 -11.84 0.61 2.42
C ILE A 148 -11.86 0.00 1.02
N ASN A 149 -13.04 -0.42 0.53
CA ASN A 149 -13.19 -1.02 -0.79
C ASN A 149 -13.51 0.02 -1.87
N HIS A 150 -14.51 0.86 -1.60
CA HIS A 150 -14.91 1.93 -2.50
C HIS A 150 -15.63 3.06 -1.74
N ILE A 151 -15.77 4.19 -2.41
CA ILE A 151 -16.53 5.35 -1.95
C ILE A 151 -17.60 5.65 -3.00
N SER A 152 -18.82 5.98 -2.57
CA SER A 152 -19.89 6.40 -3.48
C SER A 152 -20.06 7.91 -3.43
N ILE A 153 -20.09 8.56 -4.59
CA ILE A 153 -20.22 10.00 -4.76
C ILE A 153 -21.41 10.25 -5.68
N VAL A 154 -22.27 11.18 -5.29
CA VAL A 154 -23.39 11.60 -6.12
C VAL A 154 -22.94 12.82 -6.93
N CYS A 155 -23.13 12.78 -8.24
CA CYS A 155 -22.71 13.82 -9.18
C CYS A 155 -23.91 14.46 -9.91
N ARG A 156 -23.79 15.73 -10.30
CA ARG A 156 -24.76 16.40 -11.19
C ARG A 156 -24.66 15.91 -12.62
N SER A 157 -23.44 15.74 -13.11
CA SER A 157 -23.17 15.39 -14.50
C SER A 157 -22.14 14.27 -14.57
N LEU A 158 -22.62 13.07 -14.91
CA LEU A 158 -21.79 11.88 -14.96
C LEU A 158 -20.58 12.05 -15.90
N GLU A 159 -20.77 12.71 -17.04
CA GLU A 159 -19.72 12.95 -18.04
C GLU A 159 -18.59 13.83 -17.48
N LYS A 160 -18.93 14.94 -16.81
CA LYS A 160 -17.94 15.86 -16.24
C LYS A 160 -17.15 15.21 -15.12
N SER A 161 -17.82 14.48 -14.24
CA SER A 161 -17.17 13.79 -13.12
C SER A 161 -16.32 12.64 -13.65
N LEU A 162 -16.80 11.87 -14.63
CA LEU A 162 -16.01 10.83 -15.32
C LEU A 162 -14.71 11.41 -15.89
N ASP A 163 -14.81 12.50 -16.65
CA ASP A 163 -13.65 13.15 -17.26
C ASP A 163 -12.64 13.61 -16.20
N PHE A 164 -13.14 14.25 -15.14
CA PHE A 164 -12.30 14.69 -14.02
C PHE A 164 -11.59 13.54 -13.33
N TYR A 165 -12.31 12.49 -12.90
CA TYR A 165 -11.69 11.39 -12.18
C TYR A 165 -10.74 10.56 -13.06
N GLN A 166 -10.99 10.50 -14.38
CA GLN A 166 -10.09 9.83 -15.31
C GLN A 166 -8.84 10.66 -15.62
N ASN A 167 -9.01 11.93 -15.99
CA ASN A 167 -7.92 12.75 -16.51
C ASN A 167 -7.13 13.46 -15.41
N VAL A 168 -7.78 13.86 -14.31
CA VAL A 168 -7.13 14.54 -13.18
C VAL A 168 -6.57 13.50 -12.20
N LEU A 169 -7.41 12.57 -11.75
CA LEU A 169 -7.06 11.61 -10.71
C LEU A 169 -6.59 10.23 -11.23
N GLY A 170 -6.68 9.97 -12.53
CA GLY A 170 -6.13 8.75 -13.14
C GLY A 170 -6.93 7.47 -12.89
N PHE A 171 -8.21 7.57 -12.55
CA PHE A 171 -9.09 6.40 -12.43
C PHE A 171 -9.46 5.86 -13.81
N PHE A 172 -9.82 4.59 -13.89
CA PHE A 172 -10.32 3.97 -15.12
C PHE A 172 -11.70 3.33 -14.90
N PRO A 173 -12.58 3.32 -15.92
CA PRO A 173 -13.93 2.79 -15.78
C PRO A 173 -13.92 1.26 -15.75
N VAL A 174 -14.79 0.69 -14.90
CA VAL A 174 -14.97 -0.76 -14.77
C VAL A 174 -16.41 -1.18 -15.07
N ARG A 175 -16.59 -2.46 -15.42
CA ARG A 175 -17.89 -3.00 -15.80
C ARG A 175 -18.85 -2.95 -14.61
N ARG A 176 -20.00 -2.29 -14.82
CA ARG A 176 -21.10 -2.22 -13.86
C ARG A 176 -22.04 -3.43 -14.01
N PRO A 177 -22.59 -3.97 -12.90
CA PRO A 177 -23.65 -4.98 -12.95
C PRO A 177 -24.90 -4.44 -13.64
N SER A 178 -25.49 -5.22 -14.54
CA SER A 178 -26.69 -4.86 -15.30
C SER A 178 -27.98 -4.78 -14.47
N SER A 179 -27.91 -5.10 -13.18
CA SER A 179 -29.05 -5.10 -12.24
C SER A 179 -29.34 -3.73 -11.61
N LEU A 180 -28.51 -2.72 -11.86
CA LEU A 180 -28.66 -1.38 -11.27
C LEU A 180 -29.32 -0.45 -12.29
N ASN A 181 -30.51 0.07 -11.95
CA ASN A 181 -31.40 0.75 -12.89
C ASN A 181 -31.38 2.29 -12.77
N PHE A 182 -30.19 2.86 -12.55
CA PHE A 182 -29.95 4.31 -12.41
C PHE A 182 -28.73 4.73 -13.24
N ASP A 183 -28.55 6.01 -13.56
CA ASP A 183 -27.35 6.46 -14.28
C ASP A 183 -26.15 6.57 -13.33
N GLY A 184 -25.04 5.94 -13.71
CA GLY A 184 -23.86 5.90 -12.86
C GLY A 184 -22.70 5.11 -13.46
N ALA A 185 -21.49 5.42 -13.01
CA ALA A 185 -20.25 4.83 -13.48
C ALA A 185 -19.41 4.31 -12.31
N TRP A 186 -18.74 3.19 -12.52
CA TRP A 186 -17.79 2.64 -11.57
C TRP A 186 -16.39 2.91 -12.07
N LEU A 187 -15.58 3.51 -11.21
CA LEU A 187 -14.22 3.90 -11.45
C LEU A 187 -13.33 3.13 -10.48
N PHE A 188 -12.16 2.72 -10.96
CA PHE A 188 -11.18 2.03 -10.13
C PHE A 188 -9.80 2.65 -10.36
N SER A 189 -9.03 2.76 -9.29
CA SER A 189 -7.65 3.21 -9.37
C SER A 189 -6.70 2.02 -9.27
N CYS A 190 -5.52 2.13 -9.89
CA CYS A 190 -4.45 1.15 -9.75
C CYS A 190 -3.97 0.98 -8.28
N TYR A 191 -4.32 1.91 -7.40
CA TYR A 191 -4.04 1.88 -5.96
C TYR A 191 -5.08 1.08 -5.12
N GLY A 192 -6.08 0.47 -5.76
CA GLY A 192 -7.00 -0.46 -5.09
C GLY A 192 -8.25 0.16 -4.47
N ILE A 193 -8.52 1.44 -4.74
CA ILE A 193 -9.71 2.17 -4.29
C ILE A 193 -10.69 2.28 -5.46
N GLY A 194 -11.96 1.94 -5.22
CA GLY A 194 -13.06 2.20 -6.15
C GLY A 194 -13.81 3.51 -5.86
N ILE A 195 -14.28 4.18 -6.90
CA ILE A 195 -15.24 5.29 -6.79
C ILE A 195 -16.49 4.91 -7.59
N HIS A 196 -17.65 4.97 -6.96
CA HIS A 196 -18.94 4.82 -7.63
C HIS A 196 -19.56 6.20 -7.81
N LEU A 197 -19.69 6.64 -9.06
CA LEU A 197 -20.41 7.85 -9.43
C LEU A 197 -21.88 7.51 -9.64
N LEU A 198 -22.76 8.24 -8.95
CA LEU A 198 -24.21 8.10 -9.01
C LEU A 198 -24.78 9.43 -9.51
N GLN A 199 -25.47 9.44 -10.65
CA GLN A 199 -26.07 10.68 -11.13
C GLN A 199 -27.30 11.04 -10.28
N SER A 200 -27.37 12.28 -9.82
CA SER A 200 -28.53 12.79 -9.07
C SER A 200 -29.75 12.91 -9.98
N GLU A 201 -30.92 12.52 -9.46
CA GLU A 201 -32.22 12.78 -10.10
C GLU A 201 -32.60 14.27 -10.01
N ASP A 202 -32.11 14.97 -8.98
CA ASP A 202 -32.25 16.42 -8.82
C ASP A 202 -30.87 17.09 -8.70
N PRO A 203 -30.33 17.64 -9.80
CA PRO A 203 -29.06 18.36 -9.80
C PRO A 203 -29.10 19.72 -9.08
N GLU A 204 -30.29 20.34 -8.94
CA GLU A 204 -30.41 21.69 -8.36
C GLU A 204 -30.37 21.68 -6.83
N SER A 205 -30.79 20.58 -6.21
CA SER A 205 -30.72 20.37 -4.76
C SER A 205 -29.29 20.09 -4.25
N MET A 206 -28.32 19.89 -5.16
CA MET A 206 -26.95 19.55 -4.78
C MET A 206 -26.15 20.76 -4.29
N PRO A 207 -25.26 20.58 -3.29
CA PRO A 207 -24.37 21.63 -2.81
C PRO A 207 -23.60 22.28 -3.98
N LYS A 208 -23.58 23.61 -4.05
CA LYS A 208 -22.79 24.33 -5.06
C LYS A 208 -21.35 24.43 -4.60
N ILE A 209 -20.42 24.54 -5.55
CA ILE A 209 -19.00 24.78 -5.25
C ILE A 209 -18.91 26.07 -4.43
N THR A 210 -18.53 25.94 -3.17
CA THR A 210 -18.27 27.06 -2.25
C THR A 210 -16.79 27.44 -2.28
N LYS A 211 -16.39 28.40 -1.44
CA LYS A 211 -14.97 28.72 -1.24
C LYS A 211 -14.27 27.49 -0.65
N ILE A 212 -13.07 27.18 -1.15
CA ILE A 212 -12.24 26.09 -0.62
C ILE A 212 -11.95 26.36 0.86
N ASN A 213 -12.42 25.47 1.72
CA ASN A 213 -12.24 25.52 3.17
C ASN A 213 -11.59 24.21 3.65
N PRO A 214 -10.30 24.23 4.05
CA PRO A 214 -9.60 23.03 4.51
C PRO A 214 -10.25 22.26 5.67
N LYS A 215 -11.25 22.85 6.35
CA LYS A 215 -12.00 22.22 7.44
C LYS A 215 -13.26 21.45 7.00
N ASP A 216 -13.61 21.48 5.72
CA ASP A 216 -14.77 20.75 5.21
C ASP A 216 -14.45 19.26 4.99
N ASN A 217 -15.49 18.45 4.79
CA ASN A 217 -15.35 17.02 4.50
C ASN A 217 -14.61 16.82 3.18
N HIS A 218 -13.52 16.04 3.21
CA HIS A 218 -12.68 15.78 2.04
C HIS A 218 -12.23 14.32 1.94
N PHE A 219 -11.86 13.90 0.74
CA PHE A 219 -11.13 12.67 0.50
C PHE A 219 -9.65 12.97 0.25
N SER A 220 -8.80 12.37 1.06
CA SER A 220 -7.34 12.58 0.99
C SER A 220 -6.66 11.50 0.16
N PHE A 221 -5.78 11.91 -0.74
CA PHE A 221 -4.89 11.02 -1.48
C PHE A 221 -3.44 11.38 -1.25
N GLN A 222 -2.61 10.34 -1.31
CA GLN A 222 -1.18 10.49 -1.22
C GLN A 222 -0.57 10.77 -2.59
N CYS A 223 0.48 11.58 -2.64
CA CYS A 223 1.27 11.78 -3.86
C CYS A 223 2.78 11.60 -3.63
N GLU A 224 3.50 11.27 -4.71
CA GLU A 224 4.97 11.18 -4.71
C GLU A 224 5.65 12.55 -4.78
N SER A 225 5.00 13.53 -5.43
CA SER A 225 5.57 14.85 -5.67
C SER A 225 4.49 15.93 -5.71
N MET A 226 4.45 16.76 -4.66
CA MET A 226 3.54 17.92 -4.58
C MET A 226 3.76 18.88 -5.75
N ALA A 227 5.01 19.12 -6.14
CA ALA A 227 5.34 20.01 -7.27
C ALA A 227 4.74 19.55 -8.61
N THR A 228 4.68 18.23 -8.83
CA THR A 228 4.07 17.67 -10.06
C THR A 228 2.56 17.84 -10.05
N VAL A 229 1.93 17.70 -8.88
CA VAL A 229 0.49 17.90 -8.70
C VAL A 229 0.13 19.38 -8.90
N GLU A 230 0.86 20.30 -8.28
CA GLU A 230 0.68 21.75 -8.43
C GLU A 230 0.72 22.16 -9.90
N LYS A 231 1.80 21.76 -10.62
CA LYS A 231 1.95 22.09 -12.04
C LYS A 231 0.78 21.57 -12.89
N LYS A 232 0.31 20.35 -12.64
CA LYS A 232 -0.84 19.79 -13.37
C LYS A 232 -2.14 20.52 -13.07
N LEU A 233 -2.37 20.91 -11.81
CA LEU A 233 -3.56 21.68 -11.43
C LEU A 233 -3.56 23.06 -12.10
N GLU A 234 -2.39 23.70 -12.18
CA GLU A 234 -2.20 24.97 -12.92
C GLU A 234 -2.46 24.79 -14.43
N GLU A 235 -1.92 23.74 -15.06
CA GLU A 235 -2.15 23.43 -16.49
C GLU A 235 -3.63 23.17 -16.80
N MET A 236 -4.38 22.62 -15.86
CA MET A 236 -5.81 22.33 -15.99
C MET A 236 -6.71 23.47 -15.49
N GLU A 237 -6.14 24.61 -15.10
CA GLU A 237 -6.84 25.79 -14.57
C GLU A 237 -7.73 25.50 -13.35
N ILE A 238 -7.36 24.50 -12.54
CA ILE A 238 -8.10 24.11 -11.33
C ILE A 238 -7.65 24.98 -10.15
N LYS A 239 -8.60 25.64 -9.49
CA LYS A 239 -8.32 26.43 -8.29
C LYS A 239 -8.00 25.52 -7.10
N TYR A 240 -6.91 25.82 -6.40
CA TYR A 240 -6.49 25.08 -5.21
C TYR A 240 -6.04 26.00 -4.07
N VAL A 241 -5.99 25.45 -2.85
CA VAL A 241 -5.43 26.08 -1.65
C VAL A 241 -4.33 25.18 -1.09
N LYS A 242 -3.14 25.74 -0.90
CA LYS A 242 -2.02 25.05 -0.25
C LYS A 242 -1.92 25.47 1.21
N THR A 243 -1.81 24.49 2.09
CA THR A 243 -1.52 24.67 3.52
C THR A 243 -0.28 23.87 3.85
N ARG A 244 0.58 24.41 4.70
CA ARG A 244 1.74 23.69 5.25
C ARG A 244 1.55 23.53 6.74
N VAL A 245 1.74 22.30 7.22
CA VAL A 245 1.73 21.96 8.63
C VAL A 245 3.16 21.53 9.00
N GLU A 246 3.67 22.09 10.09
CA GLU A 246 4.98 21.75 10.64
C GLU A 246 4.79 21.12 12.01
N GLU A 247 5.32 19.91 12.20
CA GLU A 247 5.29 19.19 13.47
C GLU A 247 6.63 18.49 13.68
N ASP A 248 7.28 18.73 14.82
CA ASP A 248 8.58 18.14 15.20
C ASP A 248 9.69 18.24 14.12
N GLY A 249 9.71 19.34 13.37
CA GLY A 249 10.70 19.60 12.31
C GLY A 249 10.42 18.86 11.00
N MET A 250 9.25 18.23 10.86
CA MET A 250 8.75 17.64 9.62
C MET A 250 7.73 18.57 8.97
N GLU A 251 7.96 18.91 7.70
CA GLU A 251 7.02 19.72 6.90
C GLU A 251 6.09 18.81 6.10
N VAL A 252 4.78 18.97 6.30
CA VAL A 252 3.72 18.33 5.51
C VAL A 252 3.01 19.40 4.70
N ASP A 253 3.01 19.22 3.39
CA ASP A 253 2.29 20.07 2.44
C ASP A 253 0.94 19.38 2.13
N GLN A 254 -0.14 20.13 2.33
CA GLN A 254 -1.50 19.73 2.02
C GLN A 254 -2.08 20.64 0.96
N LEU A 255 -2.75 20.06 -0.03
CA LEU A 255 -3.28 20.80 -1.17
C LEU A 255 -4.75 20.41 -1.37
N PHE A 256 -5.63 21.41 -1.30
CA PHE A 256 -7.07 21.24 -1.33
C PHE A 256 -7.65 21.83 -2.62
N PHE A 257 -8.51 21.08 -3.30
CA PHE A 257 -9.28 21.56 -4.45
C PHE A 257 -10.64 20.86 -4.51
N HIS A 258 -11.52 21.34 -5.39
CA HIS A 258 -12.84 20.74 -5.59
C HIS A 258 -12.88 19.89 -6.85
N ASP A 259 -13.69 18.83 -6.81
CA ASP A 259 -14.20 18.18 -8.01
C ASP A 259 -15.26 19.06 -8.71
N PRO A 260 -15.75 18.68 -9.91
CA PRO A 260 -16.77 19.44 -10.64
C PRO A 260 -18.11 19.57 -9.90
N ASP A 261 -18.36 18.72 -8.91
CA ASP A 261 -19.62 18.66 -8.17
C ASP A 261 -19.55 19.37 -6.80
N GLY A 262 -18.36 19.78 -6.36
CA GLY A 262 -18.10 20.49 -5.11
C GLY A 262 -17.53 19.61 -3.98
N MET A 263 -17.26 18.33 -4.23
CA MET A 263 -16.56 17.48 -3.27
C MET A 263 -15.11 17.94 -3.11
N MET A 264 -14.66 18.01 -1.87
CA MET A 264 -13.29 18.43 -1.58
C MET A 264 -12.33 17.25 -1.68
N ILE A 265 -11.24 17.48 -2.38
CA ILE A 265 -10.13 16.53 -2.55
C ILE A 265 -8.92 17.17 -1.90
N GLU A 266 -8.27 16.40 -1.04
CA GLU A 266 -6.98 16.73 -0.44
C GLU A 266 -5.90 15.86 -1.07
N ILE A 267 -4.76 16.47 -1.39
CA ILE A 267 -3.52 15.77 -1.70
C ILE A 267 -2.49 16.12 -0.63
N CYS A 268 -1.91 15.10 0.00
CA CYS A 268 -0.97 15.27 1.10
C CYS A 268 0.24 14.34 0.97
N ASN A 269 1.37 14.75 1.53
CA ASN A 269 2.60 13.94 1.67
C ASN A 269 2.82 13.42 3.10
N CYS A 270 1.74 13.07 3.81
CA CYS A 270 1.74 12.82 5.26
C CYS A 270 2.45 11.53 5.72
N ASP A 271 3.00 10.71 4.82
CA ASP A 271 3.85 9.56 5.17
C ASP A 271 5.06 9.93 6.03
N ASN A 272 5.42 11.21 6.05
CA ASN A 272 6.50 11.71 6.86
C ASN A 272 6.14 11.78 8.36
N LEU A 273 4.86 11.85 8.74
CA LEU A 273 4.47 11.99 10.15
C LEU A 273 4.27 10.62 10.83
N PRO A 274 4.87 10.39 12.00
CA PRO A 274 4.57 9.20 12.78
C PRO A 274 3.13 9.27 13.32
N VAL A 275 2.30 8.27 13.01
CA VAL A 275 0.97 8.14 13.60
C VAL A 275 1.13 7.71 15.07
N ILE A 276 1.06 8.66 15.99
CA ILE A 276 1.13 8.42 17.44
C ILE A 276 -0.30 8.36 17.98
N PRO A 277 -0.77 7.21 18.48
CA PRO A 277 -2.07 7.14 19.15
C PRO A 277 -2.06 8.07 20.36
N LEU A 278 -3.10 8.90 20.51
CA LEU A 278 -3.25 9.70 21.72
C LEU A 278 -3.33 8.75 22.92
N PRO A 279 -2.56 9.00 24.00
CA PRO A 279 -2.73 8.25 25.23
C PRO A 279 -4.16 8.52 25.72
N HIS A 280 -5.01 7.49 25.71
CA HIS A 280 -6.16 7.49 26.58
C HIS A 280 -5.65 7.64 28.02
N ASP A 281 -6.38 8.37 28.87
CA ASP A 281 -6.05 8.60 30.28
C ASP A 281 -5.57 7.32 30.99
N VAL A 282 -4.26 7.10 30.99
CA VAL A 282 -3.58 6.17 31.88
C VAL A 282 -2.51 6.98 32.59
N MET A 283 -2.97 7.86 33.49
CA MET A 283 -2.17 8.21 34.65
C MET A 283 -1.86 6.91 35.40
N PHE A 284 -0.67 6.36 35.24
CA PHE A 284 0.05 5.73 36.35
C PHE A 284 1.55 5.93 36.12
N SER A 285 2.08 6.93 36.81
CA SER A 285 3.49 7.01 37.16
C SER A 285 3.88 5.72 37.90
N CYS A 286 4.75 4.92 37.33
CA CYS A 286 5.56 4.00 38.13
C CYS A 286 6.91 4.66 38.37
N SER A 287 7.02 5.25 39.55
CA SER A 287 8.28 5.63 40.19
C SER A 287 9.20 4.42 40.22
N PHE A 288 10.45 4.62 39.80
CA PHE A 288 11.55 3.69 40.05
C PHE A 288 11.73 3.52 41.56
N ASN A 289 11.71 2.26 42.02
CA ASN A 289 12.44 1.76 43.19
C ASN A 289 12.84 0.31 42.90
#